data_AF-A0A162N013-F1
#
_entry.id   AF-A0A162N013-F1
#
_cell.length_a   1.000
_cell.length_b   1.000
_cell.length_c   1.000
_cell.angle_alpha   90.00
_cell.angle_beta   90.00
_cell.angle_gamma   90.00
#
_symmetry.space_group_name_H-M   'P 1'
#
loop_
_entity.id
_entity.type
_entity.pdbx_description
1 polymer ?
#
loop_
_entity_poly.entity_id
_entity_poly.type
_entity_poly.pdbx_seq_one_letter_code
_entity_poly.pdbx_strand_id
1 'polypeptide(L)' 'MQFTAVTFLALIAAVVAGPVAPRQADEGNQVTVETPAMTDANGNIVPFDAATVSQPNLDAGL' A
#
# COMPACT_ATOMS: atom_id res chain seq x y z
N MET A 1 -41.10 -17.24 2.10
CA MET A 1 -40.97 -16.08 1.20
C MET A 1 -40.24 -14.90 1.83
N GLN A 2 -40.58 -14.49 3.06
CA GLN A 2 -39.97 -13.32 3.71
C GLN A 2 -38.45 -13.47 3.95
N PHE A 3 -37.99 -14.65 4.37
CA PHE A 3 -36.56 -14.92 4.58
C PHE A 3 -35.76 -14.84 3.28
N THR A 4 -36.32 -15.33 2.18
CA THR A 4 -35.73 -15.26 0.83
C THR A 4 -35.64 -13.82 0.32
N ALA A 5 -36.63 -12.98 0.60
CA ALA A 5 -36.60 -11.57 0.22
C ALA A 5 -35.50 -10.81 0.98
N VAL A 6 -35.35 -11.06 2.27
CA VAL A 6 -34.31 -10.42 3.11
C VAL A 6 -32.91 -10.81 2.67
N THR A 7 -32.67 -12.10 2.38
CA THR A 7 -31.37 -12.56 1.90
C THR A 7 -31.01 -11.98 0.53
N PHE A 8 -31.99 -11.86 -0.37
CA PHE A 8 -31.76 -11.26 -1.69
C PHE A 8 -31.41 -9.78 -1.60
N LEU A 9 -32.10 -9.04 -0.72
CA LEU A 9 -31.87 -7.62 -0.50
C LEU A 9 -30.49 -7.36 0.16
N ALA A 10 -30.08 -8.23 1.08
CA ALA A 10 -28.75 -8.18 1.69
C ALA A 10 -27.62 -8.43 0.67
N LEU A 11 -27.84 -9.34 -0.28
CA LEU A 11 -26.86 -9.64 -1.34
C LEU A 11 -26.66 -8.45 -2.28
N ILE A 12 -27.76 -7.80 -2.69
CA ILE A 12 -27.71 -6.59 -3.53
C ILE A 12 -26.99 -5.47 -2.80
N ALA A 13 -27.29 -5.25 -1.51
CA ALA A 13 -26.62 -4.23 -0.71
C ALA A 13 -25.10 -4.46 -0.61
N ALA A 14 -24.66 -5.71 -0.42
CA ALA A 14 -23.24 -6.04 -0.35
C ALA A 14 -22.49 -5.80 -1.67
N VAL A 15 -23.11 -6.09 -2.81
CA VAL A 15 -22.51 -5.85 -4.13
C VAL A 15 -22.40 -4.35 -4.43
N VAL A 16 -23.41 -3.56 -4.09
CA VAL A 16 -23.42 -2.11 -4.32
C VAL A 16 -22.51 -1.36 -3.34
N ALA A 17 -22.35 -1.88 -2.11
CA ALA A 17 -21.47 -1.29 -1.10
C ALA A 17 -19.99 -1.69 -1.24
N GLY A 18 -19.66 -2.59 -2.18
CA GLY A 18 -18.27 -2.92 -2.48
C GLY A 18 -17.53 -1.67 -3.01
N PRO A 19 -16.31 -1.39 -2.54
CA PRO A 19 -15.53 -0.26 -3.06
C PRO A 19 -15.31 -0.46 -4.56
N VAL A 20 -15.88 0.45 -5.36
CA VAL A 20 -15.87 0.39 -6.84
C VAL A 20 -14.49 0.79 -7.41
N ALA A 21 -13.69 1.49 -6.61
CA ALA A 21 -12.33 1.87 -6.98
C ALA A 21 -11.32 0.82 -6.50
N PRO A 22 -10.32 0.45 -7.33
CA PRO A 22 -9.13 -0.18 -6.80
C PRO A 22 -8.59 0.69 -5.67
N ARG A 23 -8.00 0.07 -4.63
CA ARG A 23 -7.20 0.81 -3.65
C ARG A 23 -6.03 1.41 -4.41
N GLN A 24 -6.22 2.59 -4.99
CA GLN A 24 -5.13 3.38 -5.53
C GLN A 24 -4.33 3.77 -4.30
N ALA A 25 -3.13 3.21 -4.17
CA ALA A 25 -2.11 3.88 -3.38
C ALA A 25 -2.07 5.32 -3.89
N ASP A 26 -2.13 6.28 -2.97
CA ASP A 26 -2.02 7.69 -3.31
C ASP A 26 -0.88 7.85 -4.32
N GLU A 27 -1.10 8.47 -5.49
CA GLU A 27 -0.11 8.45 -6.58
C GLU A 27 1.23 9.08 -6.15
N GLY A 28 1.21 9.90 -5.09
CA GLY A 28 2.40 10.47 -4.45
C GLY A 28 3.11 9.56 -3.45
N ASN A 29 2.53 8.40 -3.13
CA ASN A 29 3.03 7.42 -2.16
C ASN A 29 3.38 6.08 -2.83
N GLN A 30 4.01 6.15 -3.99
CA GLN A 30 4.47 4.98 -4.73
C GLN A 30 5.93 5.16 -5.16
N VAL A 31 6.66 4.05 -5.23
CA VAL A 31 8.02 3.96 -5.76
C VAL A 31 8.05 2.78 -6.73
N THR A 32 8.84 2.86 -7.80
CA THR A 32 8.93 1.77 -8.77
C THR A 32 9.54 0.52 -8.13
N VAL A 33 9.08 -0.67 -8.53
CA VAL A 33 9.40 -1.94 -7.86
C VAL A 33 10.90 -2.26 -7.87
N GLU A 34 11.61 -1.82 -8.90
CA GLU A 34 13.05 -1.94 -9.05
C GLU A 34 13.87 -0.98 -8.16
N THR A 35 13.23 0.01 -7.55
CA THR A 35 13.91 1.01 -6.71
C THR A 35 13.81 0.58 -5.24
N PRO A 36 14.94 0.47 -4.52
CA PRO A 36 14.93 0.28 -3.07
C PRO A 36 14.11 1.40 -2.39
N ALA A 37 13.27 1.06 -1.42
CA ALA A 37 12.39 2.02 -0.77
C ALA A 37 12.33 1.81 0.75
N MET A 38 11.98 2.87 1.48
CA MET A 38 11.77 2.86 2.93
C MET A 38 10.51 3.66 3.29
N THR A 39 10.04 3.55 4.53
CA THR A 39 8.89 4.32 5.03
C THR A 39 9.36 5.51 5.88
N ASP A 40 8.86 6.72 5.58
CA ASP A 40 9.14 7.93 6.35
C ASP A 40 8.31 8.01 7.64
N ALA A 41 8.54 9.06 8.46
CA ALA A 41 7.84 9.26 9.73
C ALA A 41 6.32 9.50 9.59
N ASN A 42 5.86 9.88 8.39
CA ASN A 42 4.46 10.14 8.09
C ASN A 42 3.75 8.91 7.50
N GLY A 43 4.48 7.81 7.27
CA GLY A 43 3.96 6.59 6.67
C GLY A 43 4.06 6.54 5.14
N ASN A 44 4.80 7.46 4.51
CA ASN A 44 5.01 7.44 3.06
C ASN A 44 6.19 6.55 2.67
N ILE A 45 6.04 5.83 1.56
CA ILE A 45 7.08 5.10 0.85
C ILE A 45 7.92 6.11 0.06
N VAL A 46 9.20 6.18 0.40
CA VAL A 46 10.18 7.06 -0.23
C VAL A 46 11.35 6.22 -0.79
N PRO A 47 12.00 6.65 -1.88
CA PRO A 47 13.15 5.95 -2.42
C PRO A 47 14.33 5.99 -1.43
N PHE A 48 15.03 4.87 -1.32
CA PHE A 48 16.23 4.73 -0.49
C PHE A 48 17.49 4.88 -1.34
N ASP A 49 18.32 5.87 -1.02
CA ASP A 49 19.62 6.09 -1.66
C ASP A 49 20.75 5.50 -0.81
N ALA A 50 21.17 4.27 -1.16
CA ALA A 50 22.26 3.57 -0.50
C ALA A 50 23.63 4.27 -0.65
N ALA A 51 23.82 5.12 -1.67
CA ALA A 51 25.10 5.80 -1.91
C ALA A 51 25.38 6.89 -0.86
N THR A 52 24.33 7.37 -0.18
CA THR A 52 24.44 8.38 0.88
C THR A 52 24.62 7.78 2.27
N VAL A 53 24.59 6.45 2.39
CA VAL A 53 24.69 5.76 3.67
C VAL A 53 26.16 5.69 4.09
N SER A 54 26.47 6.24 5.27
CA SER A 54 27.77 6.05 5.90
C SER A 54 27.94 4.57 6.27
N GLN A 55 29.04 3.97 5.83
CA GLN A 55 29.36 2.57 6.09
C GLN A 55 30.73 2.46 6.79
N PRO A 56 30.83 2.82 8.08
CA PRO A 56 32.10 2.88 8.79
C PRO A 56 32.86 1.56 8.82
N ASN A 57 32.14 0.42 8.78
CA ASN A 57 32.77 -0.90 8.79
C ASN A 57 33.49 -1.20 7.46
N LEU A 58 32.88 -0.83 6.33
CA LEU A 58 33.51 -0.92 5.01
C LEU A 58 34.67 0.06 4.90
N ASP A 59 34.51 1.28 5.41
CA ASP A 59 35.57 2.29 5.48
C ASP A 59 36.75 1.83 6.36
N ALA A 60 36.47 1.04 7.41
CA ALA A 60 37.46 0.45 8.30
C ALA A 60 38.11 -0.84 7.74
N GLY A 61 37.68 -1.31 6.57
CA GLY A 61 38.23 -2.51 5.92
C GLY A 61 37.92 -3.82 6.64
N LEU A 62 36.78 -3.89 7.35
CA LEU A 62 36.29 -5.07 8.06
C LEU A 62 35.20 -5.82 7.28
#